data_AF-A0A919QGQ7-F1
#
_entry.id   AF-A0A919QGQ7-F1
#
_cell.length_a   1.000
_cell.length_b   1.000
_cell.length_c   1.000
_cell.angle_alpha   90.00
_cell.angle_beta   90.00
_cell.angle_gamma   90.00
#
_symmetry.space_group_name_H-M   'P 1'
#
loop_
_entity.id
_entity.type
_entity.pdbx_description
1 polymer ?
#
loop_
_entity_poly.entity_id
_entity_poly.type
_entity_poly.pdbx_seq_one_letter_code
_entity_poly.pdbx_strand_id
1 'polypeptide(L)'
;MNRSERIHDVETRKKAAFRDGHRRTHDLWCNGEWKKFEVWRVPVDALTLNVDNKRFGATRTLVEQGLGRTLDPENDPVDELSIISILLDQSLKIDMEGVSGTASKDYLALREDWHARQQAEPLWIRPDGTVRNGNRRLAMIKRERALHGAASINEWVEVIIIDPAHVDEKELFRMEQNEQLAENFKKRYDRIDRLLALREAAELEGIDWADPASLDRVAGILKHFAGKDDKRYAITQLRAIRAIDAYLDYLGQPGQYHYVMQERQVEVFREVGRILQLGDEYADDISDLTLTAFAAVQAGATYNDIRSMRKLFTEDREEFLRVAGQIGNEEERAGWPPDSDTETEIAVVDPEVLTAEENEEDPPVPPATALNYPKKAVLGHIQRAVDRVSTAGLDVAAQLQQARDRLEAVTEDRLREAMASAVTEDISESLRAIVAWAAHIRATSLGGTSVEE
;
A
#
# COMPACT_ATOMS: atom_id res chain seq x y z
N MET A 1 -2.00 40.28 -17.40
CA MET A 1 -2.68 39.97 -18.68
C MET A 1 -4.06 39.45 -18.35
N ASN A 2 -5.13 40.04 -18.86
CA ASN A 2 -6.47 39.61 -18.47
C ASN A 2 -6.83 38.24 -19.08
N ARG A 3 -7.84 37.57 -18.52
CA ARG A 3 -8.24 36.21 -18.94
C ARG A 3 -8.58 36.12 -20.43
N SER A 4 -9.25 37.12 -20.98
CA SER A 4 -9.64 37.14 -22.41
C SER A 4 -8.44 37.28 -23.34
N GLU A 5 -7.45 38.09 -22.97
CA GLU A 5 -6.17 38.19 -23.67
C GLU A 5 -5.41 36.86 -23.63
N ARG A 6 -5.39 36.17 -22.49
CA ARG A 6 -4.73 34.85 -22.39
C ARG A 6 -5.38 33.79 -23.28
N ILE A 7 -6.71 33.70 -23.28
CA ILE A 7 -7.44 32.79 -24.17
C ILE A 7 -7.05 33.07 -25.63
N HIS A 8 -7.04 34.34 -26.02
CA HIS A 8 -6.64 34.75 -27.35
C HIS A 8 -5.19 34.38 -27.67
N ASP A 9 -4.26 34.61 -26.74
CA ASP A 9 -2.85 34.29 -26.91
C ASP A 9 -2.59 32.79 -27.00
N VAL A 10 -3.25 31.98 -26.16
CA VAL A 10 -3.17 30.51 -26.26
C VAL A 10 -3.70 30.04 -27.62
N GLU A 11 -4.86 30.51 -28.04
CA GLU A 11 -5.47 30.07 -29.30
C GLU A 11 -4.70 30.52 -30.55
N THR A 12 -4.20 31.76 -30.57
CA THR A 12 -3.52 32.32 -31.74
C THR A 12 -2.06 31.91 -31.83
N ARG A 13 -1.39 31.71 -30.68
CA ARG A 13 0.05 31.45 -30.64
C ARG A 13 0.38 29.97 -30.48
N LYS A 14 -0.57 29.09 -30.10
CA LYS A 14 -0.29 27.65 -30.00
C LYS A 14 0.20 27.07 -31.32
N LYS A 15 1.20 26.20 -31.24
CA LYS A 15 1.76 25.46 -32.38
C LYS A 15 1.68 23.97 -32.08
N ALA A 16 1.42 23.14 -33.09
CA ALA A 16 1.45 21.69 -32.88
C ALA A 16 2.85 21.27 -32.41
N ALA A 17 2.92 20.43 -31.37
CA ALA A 17 4.18 19.83 -30.94
C ALA A 17 4.51 18.63 -31.84
N PHE A 18 5.79 18.49 -32.19
CA PHE A 18 6.27 17.38 -33.01
C PHE A 18 7.41 16.66 -32.30
N ARG A 19 7.44 15.33 -32.41
CA ARG A 19 8.55 14.47 -31.98
C ARG A 19 8.82 13.48 -33.10
N ASP A 20 10.07 13.38 -33.54
CA ASP A 20 10.50 12.49 -34.63
C ASP A 20 9.67 12.65 -35.93
N GLY A 21 9.27 13.89 -36.25
CA GLY A 21 8.49 14.21 -37.46
C GLY A 21 6.99 13.94 -37.37
N HIS A 22 6.49 13.39 -36.26
CA HIS A 22 5.07 13.13 -36.03
C HIS A 22 4.48 14.10 -35.01
N ARG A 23 3.17 14.39 -35.15
CA ARG A 23 2.43 15.14 -34.13
C ARG A 23 2.52 14.40 -32.81
N ARG A 24 2.96 15.10 -31.78
CA ARG A 24 3.05 14.55 -30.44
C ARG A 24 1.65 14.42 -29.87
N THR A 25 1.35 13.24 -29.37
CA THR A 25 0.12 12.96 -28.61
C THR A 25 0.50 12.41 -27.24
N HIS A 26 -0.44 12.47 -26.32
CA HIS A 26 -0.28 11.92 -24.97
C HIS A 26 -1.56 11.20 -24.57
N ASP A 27 -1.42 9.99 -24.05
CA ASP A 27 -2.53 9.17 -23.62
C ASP A 27 -2.87 9.51 -22.18
N LEU A 28 -4.11 9.93 -21.92
CA LEU A 28 -4.63 10.18 -20.57
C LEU A 28 -5.90 9.37 -20.34
N TRP A 29 -6.06 8.87 -19.12
CA TRP A 29 -7.29 8.18 -18.70
C TRP A 29 -8.38 9.20 -18.36
N CYS A 30 -9.48 9.20 -19.12
CA CYS A 30 -10.56 10.17 -18.98
C CYS A 30 -11.91 9.56 -19.39
N ASN A 31 -12.96 9.79 -18.61
CA ASN A 31 -14.30 9.24 -18.77
C ASN A 31 -14.32 7.70 -18.83
N GLY A 32 -13.42 7.06 -18.08
CA GLY A 32 -13.33 5.59 -18.00
C GLY A 32 -12.65 4.91 -19.20
N GLU A 33 -11.95 5.66 -20.05
CA GLU A 33 -11.17 5.11 -21.18
C GLU A 33 -9.86 5.88 -21.42
N TRP A 34 -8.90 5.23 -22.09
CA TRP A 34 -7.67 5.90 -22.54
C TRP A 34 -7.97 6.77 -23.76
N LYS A 35 -7.70 8.07 -23.66
CA LYS A 35 -7.89 9.05 -24.73
C LYS A 35 -6.56 9.65 -25.16
N LYS A 36 -6.40 9.81 -26.48
CA LYS A 36 -5.28 10.53 -27.08
C LYS A 36 -5.55 12.02 -27.09
N PHE A 37 -4.71 12.77 -26.40
CA PHE A 37 -4.71 14.21 -26.44
C PHE A 37 -3.59 14.73 -27.34
N GLU A 38 -3.89 15.73 -28.16
CA GLU A 38 -2.87 16.44 -28.92
C GLU A 38 -2.03 17.31 -28.00
N VAL A 39 -0.71 17.29 -28.21
CA VAL A 39 0.22 18.14 -27.48
C VAL A 39 0.52 19.39 -28.30
N TRP A 40 0.38 20.54 -27.65
CA TRP A 40 0.59 21.86 -28.22
C TRP A 40 1.80 22.52 -27.57
N ARG A 41 2.50 23.38 -28.30
CA ARG A 41 3.49 24.30 -27.74
C ARG A 41 2.84 25.65 -27.55
N VAL A 42 2.87 26.16 -26.33
CA VAL A 42 2.28 27.44 -25.92
C VAL A 42 3.36 28.29 -25.25
N PRO A 43 3.38 29.62 -25.47
CA PRO A 43 4.35 30.49 -24.82
C PRO A 43 4.10 30.51 -23.31
N VAL A 44 5.18 30.49 -22.52
CA VAL A 44 5.09 30.46 -21.04
C VAL A 44 4.34 31.67 -20.49
N ASP A 45 4.42 32.82 -21.16
CA ASP A 45 3.74 34.07 -20.76
C ASP A 45 2.21 34.02 -20.92
N ALA A 46 1.70 33.10 -21.75
CA ALA A 46 0.26 32.87 -21.87
C ALA A 46 -0.30 31.96 -20.76
N LEU A 47 0.56 31.43 -19.87
CA LEU A 47 0.18 30.52 -18.81
C LEU A 47 0.18 31.18 -17.43
N THR A 48 -0.76 30.75 -16.60
CA THR A 48 -0.93 31.21 -15.22
C THR A 48 -0.92 30.03 -14.25
N LEU A 49 -0.34 30.27 -13.07
CA LEU A 49 -0.33 29.28 -11.99
C LEU A 49 -1.74 29.13 -11.44
N ASN A 50 -2.17 27.88 -11.19
CA ASN A 50 -3.44 27.65 -10.52
C ASN A 50 -3.27 27.89 -9.01
N VAL A 51 -3.83 28.99 -8.55
CA VAL A 51 -3.78 29.44 -7.16
C VAL A 51 -4.69 28.65 -6.24
N ASP A 52 -5.74 28.02 -6.77
CA ASP A 52 -6.77 27.30 -6.01
C ASP A 52 -6.46 25.80 -5.84
N ASN A 53 -5.21 25.41 -6.09
CA ASN A 53 -4.78 24.04 -5.86
C ASN A 53 -4.78 23.74 -4.36
N LYS A 54 -5.61 22.77 -3.96
CA LYS A 54 -5.83 22.37 -2.55
C LYS A 54 -4.55 21.98 -1.81
N ARG A 55 -3.46 21.60 -2.51
CA ARG A 55 -2.18 21.17 -1.89
C ARG A 55 -1.42 22.27 -1.13
N PHE A 56 -1.67 23.55 -1.38
CA PHE A 56 -0.96 24.64 -0.67
C PHE A 56 -1.89 25.76 -0.16
N GLY A 57 -3.22 25.54 -0.19
CA GLY A 57 -4.21 26.51 0.26
C GLY A 57 -4.04 26.94 1.72
N ALA A 58 -3.60 26.02 2.60
CA ALA A 58 -3.29 26.34 3.99
C ALA A 58 -2.10 27.31 4.12
N THR A 59 -1.01 27.04 3.40
CA THR A 59 0.17 27.92 3.37
C THR A 59 -0.15 29.29 2.77
N ARG A 60 -0.94 29.33 1.68
CA ARG A 60 -1.42 30.59 1.08
C ARG A 60 -2.22 31.42 2.08
N THR A 61 -3.17 30.79 2.77
CA THR A 61 -4.01 31.46 3.77
C THR A 61 -3.17 32.08 4.89
N LEU A 62 -2.17 31.36 5.39
CA LEU A 62 -1.24 31.87 6.42
C LEU A 62 -0.41 33.05 5.91
N VAL A 63 0.05 33.00 4.66
CA VAL A 63 0.77 34.10 4.01
C VAL A 63 -0.12 35.33 3.83
N GLU A 64 -1.34 35.15 3.31
CA GLU A 64 -2.30 36.25 3.10
C GLU A 64 -2.70 36.91 4.42
N GLN A 65 -2.84 36.12 5.49
CA GLN A 65 -3.04 36.63 6.85
C GLN A 65 -1.83 37.43 7.35
N GLY A 66 -0.60 36.98 7.08
CA GLY A 66 0.62 37.69 7.43
C GLY A 66 0.81 39.00 6.65
N LEU A 67 0.39 39.03 5.38
CA LEU A 67 0.45 40.21 4.51
C LEU A 67 -0.74 41.18 4.71
N GLY A 68 -1.82 40.73 5.35
CA GLY A 68 -3.05 41.51 5.53
C GLY A 68 -3.83 41.78 4.25
N ARG A 69 -3.55 41.04 3.16
CA ARG A 69 -4.23 41.14 1.86
C ARG A 69 -4.20 39.78 1.14
N THR A 70 -5.12 39.59 0.18
CA THR A 70 -5.12 38.43 -0.71
C THR A 70 -4.07 38.58 -1.80
N LEU A 71 -3.47 37.46 -2.23
CA LEU A 71 -2.52 37.44 -3.34
C LEU A 71 -3.28 37.41 -4.68
N ASP A 72 -2.92 38.27 -5.62
CA ASP A 72 -3.45 38.33 -6.98
C ASP A 72 -2.33 38.09 -8.02
N PRO A 73 -1.90 36.83 -8.20
CA PRO A 73 -0.82 36.50 -9.13
C PRO A 73 -1.19 36.71 -10.61
N GLU A 74 -2.47 37.00 -10.93
CA GLU A 74 -2.87 37.26 -12.31
C GLU A 74 -2.59 38.70 -12.74
N ASN A 75 -2.62 39.64 -11.79
CA ASN A 75 -2.48 41.07 -12.05
C ASN A 75 -1.26 41.70 -11.36
N ASP A 76 -0.67 41.05 -10.35
CA ASP A 76 0.51 41.53 -9.64
C ASP A 76 1.70 40.55 -9.79
N PRO A 77 2.79 40.95 -10.50
CA PRO A 77 4.01 40.14 -10.64
C PRO A 77 4.67 39.78 -9.30
N VAL A 78 4.51 40.62 -8.27
CA VAL A 78 5.06 40.38 -6.93
C VAL A 78 4.30 39.26 -6.23
N ASP A 79 2.99 39.20 -6.44
CA ASP A 79 2.15 38.13 -5.92
C ASP A 79 2.41 36.82 -6.67
N GLU A 80 2.66 36.89 -7.99
CA GLU A 80 3.08 35.71 -8.76
C GLU A 80 4.40 35.14 -8.23
N LEU A 81 5.39 35.99 -7.95
CA LEU A 81 6.65 35.57 -7.31
C LEU A 81 6.42 34.98 -5.93
N SER A 82 5.49 35.54 -5.14
CA SER A 82 5.13 35.00 -3.83
C SER A 82 4.53 33.59 -3.92
N ILE A 83 3.65 33.34 -4.90
CA ILE A 83 3.12 32.00 -5.18
C ILE A 83 4.22 31.04 -5.65
N ILE A 84 5.15 31.51 -6.49
CA ILE A 84 6.32 30.71 -6.92
C ILE A 84 7.16 30.29 -5.71
N SER A 85 7.43 31.21 -4.78
CA SER A 85 8.15 30.90 -3.54
C SER A 85 7.39 29.91 -2.67
N ILE A 86 6.06 30.05 -2.50
CA ILE A 86 5.23 29.07 -1.78
C ILE A 86 5.35 27.66 -2.39
N LEU A 87 5.47 27.56 -3.71
CA LEU A 87 5.53 26.28 -4.42
C LEU A 87 6.91 25.61 -4.42
N LEU A 88 8.00 26.39 -4.28
CA LEU A 88 9.36 25.94 -4.56
C LEU A 88 10.34 26.11 -3.41
N ASP A 89 10.05 26.97 -2.43
CA ASP A 89 10.95 27.28 -1.33
C ASP A 89 10.56 26.57 -0.03
N GLN A 90 11.54 26.47 0.88
CA GLN A 90 11.40 26.08 2.27
C GLN A 90 11.67 27.29 3.18
N SER A 91 11.17 27.25 4.40
CA SER A 91 11.37 28.29 5.42
C SER A 91 10.99 29.68 4.92
N LEU A 92 9.72 29.83 4.52
CA LEU A 92 9.17 31.08 3.98
C LEU A 92 9.28 32.22 5.00
N LYS A 93 9.71 33.37 4.52
CA LYS A 93 9.72 34.65 5.22
C LYS A 93 8.70 35.57 4.56
N ILE A 94 7.90 36.20 5.40
CA ILE A 94 6.87 37.15 4.98
C ILE A 94 7.39 38.53 5.33
N ASP A 95 7.61 39.35 4.30
CA ASP A 95 8.01 40.74 4.43
C ASP A 95 6.90 41.66 3.88
N MET A 96 6.98 42.97 4.11
CA MET A 96 5.95 43.92 3.63
C MET A 96 5.80 43.96 2.10
N GLU A 97 6.81 43.47 1.37
CA GLU A 97 6.83 43.46 -0.10
C GLU A 97 6.43 42.10 -0.70
N GLY A 98 6.28 41.02 0.08
CA GLY A 98 5.89 39.70 -0.45
C GLY A 98 6.46 38.51 0.33
N VAL A 99 6.51 37.35 -0.32
CA VAL A 99 7.06 36.11 0.26
C VAL A 99 8.38 35.74 -0.41
N SER A 100 9.38 35.43 0.41
CA SER A 100 10.64 34.84 -0.07
C SER A 100 11.02 33.63 0.77
N GLY A 101 11.81 32.71 0.23
CA GLY A 101 12.27 31.55 0.98
C GLY A 101 13.59 31.01 0.44
N THR A 102 14.04 29.92 1.06
CA THR A 102 15.26 29.24 0.63
C THR A 102 14.88 28.15 -0.36
N ALA A 103 15.56 28.09 -1.51
CA ALA A 103 15.32 27.07 -2.53
C ALA A 103 15.27 25.64 -1.92
N SER A 104 14.17 24.92 -2.11
CA SER A 104 14.04 23.55 -1.62
C SER A 104 14.95 22.59 -2.37
N LYS A 105 15.34 21.48 -1.73
CA LYS A 105 16.07 20.38 -2.40
C LYS A 105 15.29 19.86 -3.63
N ASP A 106 13.97 19.78 -3.52
CA ASP A 106 13.09 19.38 -4.63
C ASP A 106 13.17 20.34 -5.82
N TYR A 107 13.20 21.65 -5.58
CA TYR A 107 13.34 22.63 -6.65
C TYR A 107 14.70 22.50 -7.35
N LEU A 108 15.79 22.28 -6.59
CA LEU A 108 17.12 22.07 -7.17
C LEU A 108 17.14 20.82 -8.06
N ALA A 109 16.59 19.70 -7.56
CA ALA A 109 16.47 18.46 -8.32
C ALA A 109 15.60 18.62 -9.57
N LEU A 110 14.46 19.32 -9.45
CA LEU A 110 13.55 19.59 -10.57
C LEU A 110 14.23 20.46 -11.65
N ARG A 111 15.01 21.46 -11.24
CA ARG A 111 15.76 22.33 -12.14
C ARG A 111 16.84 21.56 -12.88
N GLU A 112 17.62 20.75 -12.18
CA GLU A 112 18.67 19.91 -12.78
C GLU A 112 18.10 18.91 -13.79
N ASP A 113 17.00 18.23 -13.43
CA ASP A 113 16.30 17.32 -14.34
C ASP A 113 15.80 18.05 -15.59
N TRP A 114 15.23 19.25 -15.44
CA TRP A 114 14.76 20.06 -16.57
C TRP A 114 15.91 20.47 -17.50
N HIS A 115 17.07 20.85 -16.97
CA HIS A 115 18.23 21.15 -17.82
C HIS A 115 18.75 19.92 -18.55
N ALA A 116 18.73 18.76 -17.89
CA ALA A 116 19.24 17.50 -18.46
C ALA A 116 18.31 16.90 -19.53
N ARG A 117 16.99 16.91 -19.28
CA ARG A 117 16.00 16.15 -20.07
C ARG A 117 14.96 17.02 -20.75
N GLN A 118 14.98 18.34 -20.51
CA GLN A 118 13.94 19.26 -20.96
C GLN A 118 12.56 18.81 -20.44
N GLN A 119 11.51 19.04 -21.23
CA GLN A 119 10.18 18.64 -20.84
C GLN A 119 9.87 17.19 -21.23
N ALA A 120 9.89 16.30 -20.24
CA ALA A 120 9.49 14.90 -20.44
C ALA A 120 7.98 14.76 -20.67
N GLU A 121 7.16 15.44 -19.86
CA GLU A 121 5.69 15.34 -19.87
C GLU A 121 5.04 16.71 -20.09
N PRO A 122 3.94 16.78 -20.88
CA PRO A 122 3.23 18.04 -21.14
C PRO A 122 2.51 18.54 -19.88
N LEU A 123 2.38 19.87 -19.73
CA LEU A 123 1.52 20.46 -18.69
C LEU A 123 0.04 20.31 -19.08
N TRP A 124 -0.86 20.28 -18.13
CA TRP A 124 -2.30 20.27 -18.43
C TRP A 124 -2.87 21.64 -18.16
N ILE A 125 -3.56 22.22 -19.13
CA ILE A 125 -4.10 23.58 -19.02
C ILE A 125 -5.57 23.62 -19.41
N ARG A 126 -6.29 24.59 -18.85
CA ARG A 126 -7.58 25.02 -19.40
C ARG A 126 -7.34 25.96 -20.61
N PRO A 127 -8.35 26.17 -21.48
CA PRO A 127 -8.21 27.07 -22.63
C PRO A 127 -7.82 28.52 -22.27
N ASP A 128 -8.02 28.93 -21.02
CA ASP A 128 -7.63 30.25 -20.50
C ASP A 128 -6.19 30.34 -19.99
N GLY A 129 -5.39 29.30 -20.22
CA GLY A 129 -3.98 29.25 -19.84
C GLY A 129 -3.74 28.87 -18.37
N THR A 130 -4.80 28.56 -17.61
CA THR A 130 -4.66 28.15 -16.20
C THR A 130 -4.07 26.73 -16.13
N VAL A 131 -2.94 26.57 -15.44
CA VAL A 131 -2.27 25.26 -15.30
C VAL A 131 -2.91 24.39 -14.23
N ARG A 132 -3.41 23.23 -14.63
CA ARG A 132 -4.09 22.26 -13.77
C ARG A 132 -3.12 21.21 -13.24
N ASN A 133 -2.33 20.60 -14.13
CA ASN A 133 -1.21 19.73 -13.76
C ASN A 133 0.13 20.37 -14.16
N GLY A 134 1.12 20.28 -13.25
CA GLY A 134 2.47 20.77 -13.48
C GLY A 134 2.74 22.18 -12.94
N ASN A 135 1.98 22.60 -11.91
CA ASN A 135 2.11 23.92 -11.29
C ASN A 135 3.55 24.22 -10.80
N ARG A 136 4.22 23.23 -10.17
CA ARG A 136 5.62 23.35 -9.72
C ARG A 136 6.60 23.49 -10.90
N ARG A 137 6.35 22.79 -12.02
CA ARG A 137 7.16 22.89 -13.24
C ARG A 137 7.03 24.28 -13.86
N LEU A 138 5.82 24.80 -14.00
CA LEU A 138 5.61 26.16 -14.50
C LEU A 138 6.24 27.20 -13.57
N ALA A 139 6.07 27.06 -12.25
CA ALA A 139 6.67 27.97 -11.27
C ALA A 139 8.19 28.01 -11.38
N MET A 140 8.84 26.84 -11.54
CA MET A 140 10.28 26.74 -11.73
C MET A 140 10.71 27.48 -13.00
N ILE A 141 10.03 27.24 -14.13
CA ILE A 141 10.34 27.90 -15.40
C ILE A 141 10.22 29.42 -15.29
N LYS A 142 9.14 29.91 -14.67
CA LYS A 142 8.93 31.35 -14.46
C LYS A 142 10.02 31.95 -13.56
N ARG A 143 10.43 31.24 -12.50
CA ARG A 143 11.55 31.66 -11.63
C ARG A 143 12.86 31.77 -12.39
N GLU A 144 13.21 30.76 -13.18
CA GLU A 144 14.46 30.76 -13.98
C GLU A 144 14.48 31.90 -15.00
N ARG A 145 13.33 32.23 -15.62
CA ARG A 145 13.22 33.39 -16.51
C ARG A 145 13.37 34.71 -15.77
N ALA A 146 12.84 34.82 -14.56
CA ALA A 146 12.97 36.02 -13.73
C ALA A 146 14.43 36.23 -13.27
N LEU A 147 15.12 35.16 -12.85
CA LEU A 147 16.50 35.23 -12.33
C LEU A 147 17.56 35.38 -13.42
N HIS A 148 17.39 34.72 -14.56
CA HIS A 148 18.43 34.61 -15.60
C HIS A 148 18.00 35.20 -16.96
N GLY A 149 16.82 35.80 -17.03
CA GLY A 149 16.25 36.40 -18.24
C GLY A 149 15.57 35.38 -19.16
N ALA A 150 14.75 35.87 -20.10
CA ALA A 150 13.93 35.02 -20.97
C ALA A 150 14.72 34.09 -21.92
N ALA A 151 16.03 34.29 -22.04
CA ALA A 151 16.92 33.45 -22.86
C ALA A 151 17.48 32.23 -22.11
N SER A 152 17.27 32.12 -20.79
CA SER A 152 17.86 31.06 -19.95
C SER A 152 17.14 29.71 -20.06
N ILE A 153 15.86 29.72 -20.43
CA ILE A 153 14.99 28.54 -20.49
C ILE A 153 13.95 28.72 -21.60
N ASN A 154 13.39 27.62 -22.12
CA ASN A 154 12.51 27.64 -23.29
C ASN A 154 11.35 28.63 -23.15
N GLU A 155 11.19 29.52 -24.13
CA GLU A 155 10.04 30.45 -24.26
C GLU A 155 8.71 29.69 -24.42
N TRP A 156 8.78 28.44 -24.88
CA TRP A 156 7.63 27.60 -25.23
C TRP A 156 7.65 26.32 -24.40
N VAL A 157 6.49 25.95 -23.87
CA VAL A 157 6.27 24.69 -23.16
C VAL A 157 5.22 23.85 -23.88
N GLU A 158 5.34 22.54 -23.75
CA GLU A 158 4.38 21.59 -24.25
C GLU A 158 3.22 21.43 -23.27
N VAL A 159 2.00 21.47 -23.79
CA VAL A 159 0.77 21.45 -23.02
C VAL A 159 -0.29 20.59 -23.68
N ILE A 160 -1.20 20.06 -22.88
CA ILE A 160 -2.48 19.50 -23.29
C ILE A 160 -3.56 20.50 -22.88
N ILE A 161 -4.42 20.87 -23.83
CA ILE A 161 -5.53 21.78 -23.59
C ILE A 161 -6.78 20.95 -23.28
N ILE A 162 -7.27 21.03 -22.05
CA ILE A 162 -8.43 20.28 -21.57
C ILE A 162 -9.67 21.16 -21.60
N ASP A 163 -10.49 20.97 -22.61
CA ASP A 163 -11.74 21.70 -22.81
C ASP A 163 -12.81 21.31 -21.76
N PRO A 164 -13.34 22.28 -20.99
CA PRO A 164 -14.44 22.06 -20.05
C PRO A 164 -15.69 21.40 -20.66
N ALA A 165 -15.93 21.57 -21.96
CA ALA A 165 -17.06 20.95 -22.66
C ALA A 165 -16.92 19.41 -22.76
N HIS A 166 -15.69 18.90 -22.69
CA HIS A 166 -15.39 17.46 -22.82
C HIS A 166 -15.01 16.82 -21.48
N VAL A 167 -14.38 17.61 -20.60
CA VAL A 167 -13.90 17.18 -19.28
C VAL A 167 -14.31 18.24 -18.27
N ASP A 168 -15.34 17.93 -17.51
CA ASP A 168 -15.82 18.80 -16.42
C ASP A 168 -14.81 18.87 -15.27
N GLU A 169 -15.11 19.66 -14.24
CA GLU A 169 -14.18 19.85 -13.13
C GLU A 169 -14.05 18.61 -12.24
N LYS A 170 -15.12 17.81 -12.14
CA LYS A 170 -15.10 16.56 -11.36
C LYS A 170 -14.21 15.52 -12.04
N GLU A 171 -14.33 15.40 -13.35
CA GLU A 171 -13.52 14.51 -14.15
C GLU A 171 -12.08 14.99 -14.24
N LEU A 172 -11.84 16.30 -14.40
CA LEU A 172 -10.48 16.83 -14.38
C LEU A 172 -9.79 16.51 -13.04
N PHE A 173 -10.50 16.68 -11.92
CA PHE A 173 -9.98 16.30 -10.62
C PHE A 173 -9.63 14.80 -10.56
N ARG A 174 -10.49 13.93 -11.08
CA ARG A 174 -10.19 12.49 -11.20
C ARG A 174 -8.96 12.22 -12.05
N MET A 175 -8.83 12.88 -13.20
CA MET A 175 -7.65 12.77 -14.06
C MET A 175 -6.37 13.18 -13.31
N GLU A 176 -6.41 14.29 -12.56
CA GLU A 176 -5.28 14.77 -11.77
C GLU A 176 -4.88 13.78 -10.66
N GLN A 177 -5.86 13.19 -9.98
CA GLN A 177 -5.60 12.13 -9.00
C GLN A 177 -4.98 10.91 -9.68
N ASN A 178 -5.56 10.45 -10.78
CA ASN A 178 -5.07 9.29 -11.54
C ASN A 178 -3.62 9.46 -11.99
N GLU A 179 -3.24 10.65 -12.45
CA GLU A 179 -1.85 10.95 -12.84
C GLU A 179 -0.90 10.97 -11.64
N GLN A 180 -1.31 11.57 -10.52
CA GLN A 180 -0.51 11.55 -9.29
C GLN A 180 -0.33 10.12 -8.76
N LEU A 181 -1.38 9.32 -8.79
CA LEU A 181 -1.32 7.90 -8.43
C LEU A 181 -0.36 7.20 -9.39
N ALA A 182 -0.51 7.35 -10.71
CA ALA A 182 0.37 6.75 -11.71
C ALA A 182 1.84 7.17 -11.57
N GLU A 183 2.12 8.43 -11.22
CA GLU A 183 3.47 8.92 -10.90
C GLU A 183 4.02 8.27 -9.63
N ASN A 184 3.18 8.13 -8.59
CA ASN A 184 3.52 7.40 -7.37
C ASN A 184 3.78 5.91 -7.65
N PHE A 185 3.08 5.29 -8.62
CA PHE A 185 3.32 3.93 -9.08
C PHE A 185 4.66 3.77 -9.85
N LYS A 186 5.12 4.83 -10.57
CA LYS A 186 6.37 4.84 -11.37
C LYS A 186 7.62 5.02 -10.51
N LYS A 187 7.55 5.82 -9.44
CA LYS A 187 8.60 5.85 -8.43
C LYS A 187 8.53 4.49 -7.72
N ARG A 188 9.65 3.78 -7.60
CA ARG A 188 9.71 2.48 -6.90
C ARG A 188 9.40 2.72 -5.42
N TYR A 189 8.11 2.72 -5.11
CA TYR A 189 7.54 2.80 -3.78
C TYR A 189 6.60 1.62 -3.57
N ASP A 190 6.49 1.27 -2.30
CA ASP A 190 6.14 -0.03 -1.74
C ASP A 190 4.73 -0.50 -2.17
N ARG A 191 4.48 -1.82 -2.12
CA ARG A 191 3.18 -2.43 -2.45
C ARG A 191 2.03 -1.85 -1.63
N ILE A 192 2.31 -1.26 -0.47
CA ILE A 192 1.32 -0.66 0.44
C ILE A 192 0.88 0.73 0.00
N ASP A 193 1.77 1.56 -0.52
CA ASP A 193 1.38 2.87 -1.07
C ASP A 193 0.39 2.69 -2.23
N ARG A 194 0.53 1.60 -2.99
CA ARG A 194 -0.41 1.19 -4.04
C ARG A 194 -1.77 0.78 -3.50
N LEU A 195 -1.81 0.11 -2.36
CA LEU A 195 -3.06 -0.25 -1.68
C LEU A 195 -3.75 1.00 -1.11
N LEU A 196 -2.99 1.92 -0.51
CA LEU A 196 -3.51 3.19 0.00
C LEU A 196 -4.08 4.05 -1.13
N ALA A 197 -3.35 4.18 -2.24
CA ALA A 197 -3.82 4.81 -3.46
C ALA A 197 -5.14 4.20 -3.97
N LEU A 198 -5.22 2.88 -4.00
CA LEU A 198 -6.44 2.18 -4.44
C LEU A 198 -7.60 2.37 -3.45
N ARG A 199 -7.32 2.43 -2.14
CA ARG A 199 -8.29 2.72 -1.08
C ARG A 199 -8.92 4.10 -1.27
N GLU A 200 -8.09 5.12 -1.43
CA GLU A 200 -8.56 6.50 -1.68
C GLU A 200 -9.43 6.57 -2.94
N ALA A 201 -8.99 5.92 -4.03
CA ALA A 201 -9.78 5.86 -5.26
C ALA A 201 -11.13 5.14 -5.05
N ALA A 202 -11.16 4.07 -4.25
CA ALA A 202 -12.39 3.35 -3.94
C ALA A 202 -13.36 4.17 -3.08
N GLU A 203 -12.84 4.91 -2.10
CA GLU A 203 -13.63 5.84 -1.27
C GLU A 203 -14.25 6.96 -2.12
N LEU A 204 -13.51 7.51 -3.09
CA LEU A 204 -14.02 8.52 -4.03
C LEU A 204 -15.14 8.00 -4.93
N GLU A 205 -15.08 6.72 -5.30
CA GLU A 205 -16.15 6.03 -6.05
C GLU A 205 -17.32 5.57 -5.16
N GLY A 206 -17.29 5.92 -3.86
CA GLY A 206 -18.36 5.63 -2.91
C GLY A 206 -18.46 4.14 -2.60
N ILE A 207 -17.32 3.49 -2.37
CA ILE A 207 -17.30 2.10 -1.92
C ILE A 207 -17.96 1.98 -0.54
N ASP A 208 -18.98 1.13 -0.45
CA ASP A 208 -19.36 0.48 0.79
C ASP A 208 -18.49 -0.77 0.97
N TRP A 209 -17.64 -0.78 2.00
CA TRP A 209 -16.70 -1.87 2.31
C TRP A 209 -17.39 -3.11 2.88
N ALA A 210 -18.60 -2.95 3.44
CA ALA A 210 -19.38 -4.04 4.01
C ALA A 210 -20.18 -4.80 2.94
N ASP A 211 -20.55 -4.13 1.84
CA ASP A 211 -21.34 -4.73 0.75
C ASP A 211 -20.46 -5.41 -0.33
N PRO A 212 -20.54 -6.74 -0.51
CA PRO A 212 -19.82 -7.44 -1.58
C PRO A 212 -20.16 -6.95 -2.99
N ALA A 213 -21.39 -6.50 -3.24
CA ALA A 213 -21.80 -6.00 -4.55
C ALA A 213 -21.16 -4.64 -4.86
N SER A 214 -21.00 -3.80 -3.84
CA SER A 214 -20.25 -2.54 -3.90
C SER A 214 -18.78 -2.77 -4.23
N LEU A 215 -18.13 -3.73 -3.56
CA LEU A 215 -16.75 -4.16 -3.87
C LEU A 215 -16.60 -4.58 -5.34
N ASP A 216 -17.52 -5.39 -5.86
CA ASP A 216 -17.48 -5.86 -7.25
C ASP A 216 -17.67 -4.72 -8.27
N ARG A 217 -18.59 -3.80 -8.00
CA ARG A 217 -18.83 -2.60 -8.83
C ARG A 217 -17.59 -1.71 -8.88
N VAL A 218 -17.06 -1.34 -7.72
CA VAL A 218 -15.90 -0.43 -7.61
C VAL A 218 -14.64 -1.08 -8.19
N ALA A 219 -14.43 -2.38 -7.97
CA ALA A 219 -13.34 -3.12 -8.61
C ALA A 219 -13.44 -3.12 -10.14
N GLY A 220 -14.65 -3.16 -10.70
CA GLY A 220 -14.87 -3.05 -12.14
C GLY A 220 -14.42 -1.71 -12.71
N ILE A 221 -14.64 -0.63 -11.97
CA ILE A 221 -14.22 0.75 -12.32
C ILE A 221 -12.70 0.88 -12.16
N LEU A 222 -12.17 0.36 -11.05
CA LEU A 222 -10.77 0.54 -10.65
C LEU A 222 -9.81 -0.54 -11.19
N LYS A 223 -10.26 -1.46 -12.03
CA LYS A 223 -9.44 -2.58 -12.52
C LYS A 223 -8.12 -2.14 -13.17
N HIS A 224 -8.13 -1.01 -13.87
CA HIS A 224 -6.92 -0.46 -14.51
C HIS A 224 -5.93 0.14 -13.49
N PHE A 225 -6.41 0.50 -12.30
CA PHE A 225 -5.63 1.14 -11.22
C PHE A 225 -5.01 0.13 -10.26
N ALA A 226 -5.56 -1.08 -10.18
CA ALA A 226 -5.08 -2.10 -9.26
C ALA A 226 -3.67 -2.64 -9.60
N GLY A 227 -3.08 -2.26 -10.75
CA GLY A 227 -1.74 -2.67 -11.20
C GLY A 227 -1.73 -3.83 -12.19
N LYS A 228 -2.87 -4.51 -12.38
CA LYS A 228 -3.15 -5.39 -13.51
C LYS A 228 -4.55 -5.05 -13.98
N ASP A 229 -4.75 -4.89 -15.29
CA ASP A 229 -6.07 -4.68 -15.90
C ASP A 229 -6.94 -5.95 -15.80
N ASP A 230 -7.31 -6.28 -14.57
CA ASP A 230 -8.06 -7.45 -14.20
C ASP A 230 -8.93 -7.12 -12.99
N LYS A 231 -10.25 -7.22 -13.20
CA LYS A 231 -11.26 -7.00 -12.17
C LYS A 231 -11.05 -7.94 -10.97
N ARG A 232 -10.70 -9.21 -11.21
CA ARG A 232 -10.47 -10.18 -10.12
C ARG A 232 -9.28 -9.78 -9.26
N TYR A 233 -8.24 -9.25 -9.89
CA TYR A 233 -7.08 -8.74 -9.19
C TYR A 233 -7.43 -7.50 -8.36
N ALA A 234 -8.21 -6.57 -8.90
CA ALA A 234 -8.71 -5.41 -8.16
C ALA A 234 -9.57 -5.79 -6.95
N ILE A 235 -10.49 -6.76 -7.10
CA ILE A 235 -11.27 -7.32 -5.97
C ILE A 235 -10.33 -7.86 -4.89
N THR A 236 -9.27 -8.58 -5.29
CA THR A 236 -8.30 -9.14 -4.34
C THR A 236 -7.55 -8.04 -3.58
N GLN A 237 -7.18 -6.94 -4.24
CA GLN A 237 -6.52 -5.81 -3.57
C GLN A 237 -7.48 -5.08 -2.61
N LEU A 238 -8.71 -4.81 -3.03
CA LEU A 238 -9.72 -4.16 -2.16
C LEU A 238 -10.03 -5.00 -0.92
N ARG A 239 -10.08 -6.33 -1.06
CA ARG A 239 -10.23 -7.24 0.09
C ARG A 239 -9.02 -7.26 1.00
N ALA A 240 -7.81 -7.14 0.45
CA ALA A 240 -6.61 -7.00 1.27
C ALA A 240 -6.64 -5.71 2.09
N ILE A 241 -7.12 -4.59 1.51
CA ILE A 241 -7.31 -3.32 2.23
C ILE A 241 -8.29 -3.51 3.38
N ARG A 242 -9.47 -4.10 3.13
CA ARG A 242 -10.45 -4.40 4.19
C ARG A 242 -9.87 -5.29 5.29
N ALA A 243 -9.04 -6.26 4.94
CA ALA A 243 -8.38 -7.13 5.91
C ALA A 243 -7.33 -6.39 6.75
N ILE A 244 -6.59 -5.45 6.15
CA ILE A 244 -5.64 -4.59 6.86
C ILE A 244 -6.38 -3.67 7.82
N ASP A 245 -7.45 -3.00 7.38
CA ASP A 245 -8.26 -2.13 8.24
C ASP A 245 -8.81 -2.92 9.45
N ALA A 246 -9.41 -4.08 9.22
CA ALA A 246 -9.95 -4.92 10.30
C ALA A 246 -8.86 -5.42 11.27
N TYR A 247 -7.65 -5.67 10.78
CA TYR A 247 -6.51 -6.07 11.60
C TYR A 247 -5.96 -4.91 12.43
N LEU A 248 -5.86 -3.72 11.84
CA LEU A 248 -5.45 -2.51 12.54
C LEU A 248 -6.47 -2.13 13.62
N ASP A 249 -7.75 -2.28 13.34
CA ASP A 249 -8.83 -2.11 14.33
C ASP A 249 -8.69 -3.13 15.47
N TYR A 250 -8.38 -4.39 15.15
CA TYR A 250 -8.11 -5.43 16.15
C TYR A 250 -6.92 -5.10 17.06
N LEU A 251 -5.90 -4.40 16.54
CA LEU A 251 -4.76 -3.92 17.33
C LEU A 251 -5.05 -2.61 18.10
N GLY A 252 -6.22 -1.99 17.89
CA GLY A 252 -6.55 -0.68 18.42
C GLY A 252 -5.82 0.48 17.74
N GLN A 253 -5.34 0.29 16.51
CA GLN A 253 -4.51 1.24 15.76
C GLN A 253 -5.10 1.57 14.37
N PRO A 254 -6.37 2.02 14.29
CA PRO A 254 -7.03 2.34 13.02
C PRO A 254 -6.21 3.32 12.19
N GLY A 255 -6.05 3.03 10.89
CA GLY A 255 -5.36 3.91 9.94
C GLY A 255 -3.83 3.94 10.04
N GLN A 256 -3.21 3.18 10.94
CA GLN A 256 -1.75 3.12 11.08
C GLN A 256 -1.11 2.09 10.14
N TYR A 257 -1.27 2.29 8.83
CA TYR A 257 -0.78 1.40 7.77
C TYR A 257 0.75 1.19 7.77
N HIS A 258 1.49 2.09 8.40
CA HIS A 258 2.94 1.99 8.52
C HIS A 258 3.39 0.76 9.34
N TYR A 259 2.50 0.19 10.16
CA TYR A 259 2.77 -1.04 10.91
C TYR A 259 2.75 -2.32 10.06
N VAL A 260 2.29 -2.21 8.81
CA VAL A 260 2.10 -3.33 7.89
C VAL A 260 3.07 -3.27 6.70
N MET A 261 4.00 -2.29 6.70
CA MET A 261 4.85 -1.78 5.60
C MET A 261 5.90 -2.73 4.98
N GLN A 262 5.72 -4.06 5.04
CA GLN A 262 6.69 -4.97 4.41
C GLN A 262 6.10 -5.69 3.20
N GLU A 263 6.89 -5.79 2.13
CA GLU A 263 6.44 -6.32 0.83
C GLU A 263 5.82 -7.73 0.90
N ARG A 264 6.34 -8.58 1.79
CA ARG A 264 5.86 -9.97 2.02
C ARG A 264 4.54 -10.03 2.81
N GLN A 265 4.16 -8.97 3.51
CA GLN A 265 2.96 -8.93 4.34
C GLN A 265 1.70 -8.66 3.52
N VAL A 266 1.80 -7.97 2.38
CA VAL A 266 0.64 -7.76 1.50
C VAL A 266 0.07 -9.09 0.98
N GLU A 267 0.91 -10.09 0.69
CA GLU A 267 0.43 -11.41 0.27
C GLU A 267 -0.30 -12.16 1.38
N VAL A 268 0.15 -12.00 2.63
CA VAL A 268 -0.53 -12.51 3.82
C VAL A 268 -1.93 -11.90 3.92
N PHE A 269 -2.07 -10.57 3.84
CA PHE A 269 -3.37 -9.89 3.91
C PHE A 269 -4.29 -10.18 2.73
N ARG A 270 -3.77 -10.54 1.55
CA ARG A 270 -4.59 -11.05 0.44
C ARG A 270 -5.21 -12.40 0.77
N GLU A 271 -4.48 -13.28 1.46
CA GLU A 271 -5.05 -14.56 1.91
C GLU A 271 -6.07 -14.34 3.03
N VAL A 272 -5.81 -13.42 3.98
CA VAL A 272 -6.79 -13.02 5.01
C VAL A 272 -8.04 -12.42 4.39
N GLY A 273 -7.91 -11.55 3.37
CA GLY A 273 -9.06 -11.00 2.65
C GLY A 273 -9.92 -12.06 1.94
N ARG A 274 -9.33 -13.19 1.54
CA ARG A 274 -10.09 -14.35 1.02
C ARG A 274 -10.74 -15.16 2.14
N ILE A 275 -10.14 -15.20 3.33
CA ILE A 275 -10.74 -15.81 4.52
C ILE A 275 -11.99 -15.03 4.93
N LEU A 276 -11.91 -13.69 4.97
CA LEU A 276 -13.06 -12.82 5.26
C LEU A 276 -14.21 -13.03 4.27
N GLN A 277 -13.90 -13.32 2.99
CA GLN A 277 -14.94 -13.67 2.01
C GLN A 277 -15.68 -14.96 2.38
N LEU A 278 -14.98 -16.00 2.84
CA LEU A 278 -15.65 -17.23 3.26
C LEU A 278 -16.57 -16.98 4.44
N GLY A 279 -16.25 -15.99 5.28
CA GLY A 279 -17.12 -15.50 6.34
C GLY A 279 -18.51 -15.08 5.87
N ASP A 280 -18.64 -14.52 4.67
CA ASP A 280 -19.94 -14.15 4.09
C ASP A 280 -20.82 -15.40 3.82
N GLU A 281 -20.21 -16.58 3.67
CA GLU A 281 -20.90 -17.87 3.46
C GLU A 281 -21.10 -18.65 4.79
N TYR A 282 -20.27 -18.42 5.80
CA TYR A 282 -20.25 -19.13 7.08
C TYR A 282 -20.35 -18.17 8.28
N ALA A 283 -21.51 -17.51 8.43
CA ALA A 283 -21.73 -16.43 9.39
C ALA A 283 -21.48 -16.81 10.87
N ASP A 284 -21.71 -18.06 11.26
CA ASP A 284 -21.60 -18.49 12.67
C ASP A 284 -20.14 -18.64 13.15
N ASP A 285 -19.20 -18.91 12.24
CA ASP A 285 -17.79 -19.19 12.58
C ASP A 285 -16.82 -18.11 12.06
N ILE A 286 -17.35 -17.04 11.45
CA ILE A 286 -16.54 -15.97 10.87
C ILE A 286 -15.63 -15.31 11.90
N SER A 287 -16.09 -15.18 13.15
CA SER A 287 -15.31 -14.57 14.23
C SER A 287 -14.08 -15.42 14.55
N ASP A 288 -14.26 -16.73 14.76
CA ASP A 288 -13.15 -17.64 15.07
C ASP A 288 -12.16 -17.73 13.92
N LEU A 289 -12.67 -17.77 12.68
CA LEU A 289 -11.85 -17.81 11.48
C LEU A 289 -11.04 -16.52 11.29
N THR A 290 -11.65 -15.36 11.53
CA THR A 290 -11.00 -14.05 11.42
C THR A 290 -9.97 -13.84 12.53
N LEU A 291 -10.34 -14.13 13.77
CA LEU A 291 -9.45 -14.01 14.93
C LEU A 291 -8.26 -14.96 14.80
N THR A 292 -8.47 -16.20 14.36
CA THR A 292 -7.37 -17.16 14.11
C THR A 292 -6.45 -16.66 13.01
N ALA A 293 -6.98 -16.03 11.95
CA ALA A 293 -6.17 -15.44 10.90
C ALA A 293 -5.33 -14.25 11.42
N PHE A 294 -5.90 -13.38 12.25
CA PHE A 294 -5.17 -12.28 12.89
C PHE A 294 -4.11 -12.77 13.88
N ALA A 295 -4.44 -13.79 14.68
CA ALA A 295 -3.51 -14.43 15.58
C ALA A 295 -2.32 -15.05 14.83
N ALA A 296 -2.55 -15.60 13.64
CA ALA A 296 -1.50 -16.12 12.77
C ALA A 296 -0.62 -15.01 12.19
N VAL A 297 -1.22 -13.92 11.73
CA VAL A 297 -0.50 -12.72 11.27
C VAL A 297 0.41 -12.22 12.39
N GLN A 298 -0.12 -12.12 13.61
CA GLN A 298 0.63 -11.62 14.76
C GLN A 298 1.71 -12.60 15.26
N ALA A 299 1.52 -13.90 15.05
CA ALA A 299 2.54 -14.91 15.30
C ALA A 299 3.65 -14.92 14.23
N GLY A 300 3.51 -14.16 13.14
CA GLY A 300 4.45 -14.14 12.02
C GLY A 300 4.28 -15.32 11.05
N ALA A 301 3.07 -15.89 10.94
CA ALA A 301 2.78 -16.96 10.01
C ALA A 301 2.95 -16.49 8.55
N THR A 302 3.42 -17.39 7.69
CA THR A 302 3.62 -17.09 6.27
C THR A 302 2.30 -17.13 5.49
N TYR A 303 2.31 -16.60 4.26
CA TYR A 303 1.14 -16.69 3.38
C TYR A 303 0.72 -18.16 3.10
N ASN A 304 1.68 -19.09 3.06
CA ASN A 304 1.42 -20.52 2.88
C ASN A 304 0.71 -21.11 4.10
N ASP A 305 1.10 -20.70 5.30
CA ASP A 305 0.46 -21.16 6.54
C ASP A 305 -1.00 -20.71 6.59
N ILE A 306 -1.26 -19.43 6.32
CA ILE A 306 -2.62 -18.87 6.29
C ILE A 306 -3.48 -19.55 5.21
N ARG A 307 -2.90 -19.83 4.04
CA ARG A 307 -3.57 -20.59 2.98
C ARG A 307 -3.93 -22.01 3.43
N SER A 308 -3.03 -22.69 4.13
CA SER A 308 -3.26 -24.03 4.66
C SER A 308 -4.30 -24.03 5.78
N MET A 309 -4.32 -23.01 6.64
CA MET A 309 -5.38 -22.84 7.64
C MET A 309 -6.76 -22.64 6.98
N ARG A 310 -6.84 -21.85 5.90
CA ARG A 310 -8.10 -21.73 5.14
C ARG A 310 -8.54 -23.09 4.58
N LYS A 311 -7.59 -23.86 4.05
CA LYS A 311 -7.86 -25.21 3.54
C LYS A 311 -8.36 -26.13 4.66
N LEU A 312 -7.72 -26.07 5.83
CA LEU A 312 -8.15 -26.81 7.03
C LEU A 312 -9.60 -26.46 7.39
N PHE A 313 -9.95 -25.18 7.44
CA PHE A 313 -11.32 -24.76 7.73
C PHE A 313 -12.35 -25.35 6.75
N THR A 314 -12.01 -25.41 5.46
CA THR A 314 -12.91 -25.95 4.43
C THR A 314 -13.00 -27.48 4.45
N GLU A 315 -11.91 -28.18 4.76
CA GLU A 315 -11.82 -29.64 4.67
C GLU A 315 -12.09 -30.37 6.00
N ASP A 316 -11.69 -29.79 7.14
CA ASP A 316 -11.80 -30.35 8.49
C ASP A 316 -12.09 -29.24 9.52
N ARG A 317 -13.36 -28.86 9.58
CA ARG A 317 -13.86 -27.75 10.42
C ARG A 317 -13.70 -28.02 11.92
N GLU A 318 -13.86 -29.26 12.37
CA GLU A 318 -13.70 -29.61 13.79
C GLU A 318 -12.24 -29.42 14.25
N GLU A 319 -11.30 -29.88 13.43
CA GLU A 319 -9.88 -29.69 13.71
C GLU A 319 -9.48 -28.22 13.66
N PHE A 320 -10.03 -27.44 12.73
CA PHE A 320 -9.85 -25.99 12.71
C PHE A 320 -10.30 -25.34 14.03
N LEU A 321 -11.53 -25.62 14.48
CA LEU A 321 -12.07 -25.06 15.73
C LEU A 321 -11.25 -25.50 16.95
N ARG A 322 -10.72 -26.72 16.95
CA ARG A 322 -9.80 -27.20 17.99
C ARG A 322 -8.52 -26.35 18.03
N VAL A 323 -7.95 -26.02 16.88
CA VAL A 323 -6.75 -25.17 16.77
C VAL A 323 -7.06 -23.74 17.18
N ALA A 324 -8.19 -23.18 16.73
CA ALA A 324 -8.65 -21.85 17.12
C ALA A 324 -8.81 -21.74 18.66
N GLY A 325 -9.44 -22.73 19.30
CA GLY A 325 -9.56 -22.77 20.76
C GLY A 325 -8.22 -22.92 21.48
N GLN A 326 -7.25 -23.65 20.90
CA GLN A 326 -5.89 -23.70 21.46
C GLN A 326 -5.19 -22.35 21.40
N ILE A 327 -5.32 -21.63 20.28
CA ILE A 327 -4.76 -20.29 20.12
C ILE A 327 -5.39 -19.32 21.12
N GLY A 328 -6.73 -19.33 21.25
CA GLY A 328 -7.43 -18.47 22.20
C GLY A 328 -7.02 -18.72 23.65
N ASN A 329 -6.80 -19.98 24.06
CA ASN A 329 -6.30 -20.29 25.40
C ASN A 329 -4.88 -19.77 25.64
N GLU A 330 -4.00 -19.77 24.63
CA GLU A 330 -2.65 -19.23 24.74
C GLU A 330 -2.66 -17.70 24.80
N GLU A 331 -3.53 -17.04 24.02
CA GLU A 331 -3.77 -15.60 24.08
C GLU A 331 -4.32 -15.19 25.46
N GLU A 332 -5.33 -15.88 25.98
CA GLU A 332 -5.93 -15.60 27.29
C GLU A 332 -4.90 -15.78 28.43
N ARG A 333 -4.08 -16.84 28.38
CA ARG A 333 -2.99 -17.05 29.35
C ARG A 333 -1.93 -15.95 29.31
N ALA A 334 -1.69 -15.37 28.14
CA ALA A 334 -0.78 -14.26 27.95
C ALA A 334 -1.41 -12.89 28.30
N GLY A 335 -2.71 -12.85 28.65
CA GLY A 335 -3.45 -11.62 28.92
C GLY A 335 -3.73 -10.81 27.65
N TRP A 336 -3.97 -11.50 26.53
CA TRP A 336 -4.27 -10.90 25.24
C TRP A 336 -5.75 -11.09 24.84
N PRO A 337 -6.42 -10.08 24.25
CA PRO A 337 -5.93 -8.71 24.07
C PRO A 337 -5.78 -7.98 25.42
N PRO A 338 -4.85 -7.02 25.56
CA PRO A 338 -4.77 -6.19 26.76
C PRO A 338 -6.11 -5.47 26.97
N ASP A 339 -6.49 -5.19 28.23
CA ASP A 339 -7.73 -4.46 28.55
C ASP A 339 -7.88 -3.23 27.64
N SER A 340 -9.10 -2.98 27.14
CA SER A 340 -9.42 -2.05 26.03
C SER A 340 -8.93 -0.60 26.21
N ASP A 341 -8.53 -0.22 27.42
CA ASP A 341 -8.02 1.11 27.76
C ASP A 341 -6.49 1.21 27.70
N THR A 342 -5.80 0.11 27.38
CA THR A 342 -4.34 0.04 27.29
C THR A 342 -3.93 0.15 25.84
N GLU A 343 -3.27 1.25 25.45
CA GLU A 343 -2.64 1.35 24.14
C GLU A 343 -1.64 0.18 23.98
N THR A 344 -1.85 -0.66 22.97
CA THR A 344 -0.93 -1.74 22.64
C THR A 344 0.43 -1.13 22.25
N GLU A 345 1.45 -1.28 23.09
CA GLU A 345 2.82 -0.94 22.69
C GLU A 345 3.28 -1.91 21.61
N ILE A 346 3.40 -1.37 20.40
CA ILE A 346 3.89 -2.06 19.22
C ILE A 346 5.38 -1.77 19.06
N ALA A 347 6.18 -2.81 18.79
CA ALA A 347 7.58 -2.61 18.44
C ALA A 347 7.67 -1.85 17.11
N VAL A 348 8.12 -0.59 17.16
CA VAL A 348 8.38 0.20 15.94
C VAL A 348 9.54 -0.44 15.19
N VAL A 349 9.27 -0.92 13.98
CA VAL A 349 10.32 -1.39 13.07
C VAL A 349 11.07 -0.16 12.57
N ASP A 350 12.38 -0.11 12.81
CA ASP A 350 13.23 1.00 12.39
C ASP A 350 13.21 1.12 10.85
N PRO A 351 12.74 2.25 10.28
CA PRO A 351 12.64 2.42 8.84
C PRO A 351 14.00 2.40 8.12
N GLU A 352 15.13 2.60 8.80
CA GLU A 352 16.46 2.50 8.17
C GLU A 352 16.87 1.05 7.87
N VAL A 353 16.39 0.06 8.64
CA VAL A 353 16.65 -1.37 8.40
C VAL A 353 15.92 -1.88 7.14
N LEU A 354 14.86 -1.19 6.70
CA LEU A 354 14.02 -1.54 5.55
C LEU A 354 14.64 -1.17 4.18
N THR A 355 15.79 -0.51 4.16
CA THR A 355 16.47 -0.08 2.92
C THR A 355 17.69 -0.92 2.54
N ALA A 356 18.11 -1.84 3.41
CA ALA A 356 19.14 -2.81 3.07
C ALA A 356 18.54 -3.82 2.07
N GLU A 357 19.26 -4.11 0.99
CA GLU A 357 18.87 -5.10 -0.02
C GLU A 357 18.43 -6.41 0.67
N GLU A 358 17.11 -6.64 0.73
CA GLU A 358 16.55 -7.84 1.35
C GLU A 358 17.03 -9.07 0.57
N ASN A 359 17.81 -9.91 1.23
CA ASN A 359 18.21 -11.21 0.69
C ASN A 359 16.97 -12.12 0.72
N GLU A 360 16.68 -12.83 -0.37
CA GLU A 360 15.46 -13.66 -0.48
C GLU A 360 15.33 -14.74 0.62
N GLU A 361 16.43 -15.05 1.32
CA GLU A 361 16.53 -16.06 2.37
C GLU A 361 16.18 -15.59 3.78
N ASP A 362 16.02 -14.28 4.03
CA ASP A 362 15.68 -13.82 5.38
C ASP A 362 14.19 -14.10 5.69
N PRO A 363 13.87 -14.62 6.89
CA PRO A 363 12.49 -14.84 7.29
C PRO A 363 11.76 -13.48 7.32
N PRO A 364 10.49 -13.43 6.85
CA PRO A 364 9.73 -12.19 6.86
C PRO A 364 9.73 -11.64 8.29
N VAL A 365 10.13 -10.38 8.46
CA VAL A 365 9.97 -9.72 9.74
C VAL A 365 8.45 -9.67 10.00
N PRO A 366 7.98 -10.15 11.16
CA PRO A 366 6.54 -10.15 11.44
C PRO A 366 6.02 -8.70 11.39
N PRO A 367 4.73 -8.49 11.05
CA PRO A 367 4.10 -7.17 11.17
C PRO A 367 4.32 -6.64 12.57
N ALA A 368 4.19 -5.33 12.71
CA ALA A 368 4.44 -4.67 13.98
C ALA A 368 3.67 -5.37 15.09
N THR A 369 4.42 -6.13 15.89
CA THR A 369 3.84 -7.12 16.78
C THR A 369 3.72 -6.49 18.14
N ALA A 370 2.62 -6.74 18.83
CA ALA A 370 2.50 -6.38 20.22
C ALA A 370 3.64 -7.03 21.00
N LEU A 371 4.32 -6.24 21.84
CA LEU A 371 5.53 -6.69 22.55
C LEU A 371 5.31 -7.96 23.39
N ASN A 372 4.09 -8.18 23.87
CA ASN A 372 3.74 -9.26 24.81
C ASN A 372 2.95 -10.43 24.17
N TYR A 373 2.83 -10.48 22.84
CA TYR A 373 2.05 -11.53 22.18
C TYR A 373 2.77 -12.90 22.24
N PRO A 374 2.08 -14.03 22.53
CA PRO A 374 2.67 -15.36 22.67
C PRO A 374 3.07 -16.01 21.32
N LYS A 375 3.90 -15.33 20.53
CA LYS A 375 4.23 -15.67 19.13
C LYS A 375 4.61 -17.14 18.93
N LYS A 376 5.54 -17.66 19.74
CA LYS A 376 6.08 -19.02 19.58
C LYS A 376 5.03 -20.10 19.83
N ALA A 377 4.19 -19.93 20.84
CA ALA A 377 3.14 -20.89 21.17
C ALA A 377 2.09 -20.93 20.07
N VAL A 378 1.57 -19.76 19.68
CA VAL A 378 0.57 -19.62 18.61
C VAL A 378 1.09 -20.16 17.28
N LEU A 379 2.31 -19.77 16.88
CA LEU A 379 2.92 -20.27 15.65
C LEU A 379 3.10 -21.80 15.68
N GLY A 380 3.46 -22.37 16.83
CA GLY A 380 3.57 -23.82 17.01
C GLY A 380 2.24 -24.56 16.87
N HIS A 381 1.12 -23.98 17.31
CA HIS A 381 -0.21 -24.55 17.06
C HIS A 381 -0.56 -24.52 15.56
N ILE A 382 -0.28 -23.41 14.89
CA ILE A 382 -0.52 -23.24 13.45
C ILE A 382 0.30 -24.23 12.64
N GLN A 383 1.61 -24.31 12.87
CA GLN A 383 2.51 -25.20 12.13
C GLN A 383 2.10 -26.68 12.29
N ARG A 384 1.74 -27.12 13.50
CA ARG A 384 1.24 -28.50 13.72
C ARG A 384 -0.05 -28.79 12.94
N ALA A 385 -0.95 -27.81 12.85
CA ALA A 385 -2.17 -27.93 12.09
C ALA A 385 -1.90 -27.99 10.57
N VAL A 386 -1.03 -27.10 10.08
CA VAL A 386 -0.62 -27.05 8.67
C VAL A 386 0.11 -28.33 8.25
N ASP A 387 1.00 -28.85 9.10
CA ASP A 387 1.70 -30.11 8.88
C ASP A 387 0.70 -31.26 8.76
N ARG A 388 -0.34 -31.29 9.58
CA ARG A 388 -1.40 -32.31 9.53
C ARG A 388 -2.16 -32.29 8.20
N VAL A 389 -2.53 -31.10 7.71
CA VAL A 389 -3.20 -30.95 6.41
C VAL A 389 -2.30 -31.36 5.25
N SER A 390 -1.02 -30.98 5.33
CA SER A 390 -0.03 -31.28 4.29
C SER A 390 0.31 -32.77 4.25
N THR A 391 0.25 -33.44 5.41
CA THR A 391 0.55 -34.86 5.54
C THR A 391 -0.66 -35.75 5.23
N ALA A 392 -1.90 -35.31 5.42
CA ALA A 392 -3.10 -36.13 5.20
C ALA A 392 -3.20 -36.81 3.81
N GLY A 393 -2.55 -36.28 2.77
CA GLY A 393 -2.50 -36.87 1.42
C GLY A 393 -1.23 -37.66 1.08
N LEU A 394 -0.27 -37.78 2.00
CA LEU A 394 0.98 -38.52 1.77
C LEU A 394 0.79 -40.02 2.06
N ASP A 395 1.53 -40.84 1.32
CA ASP A 395 1.63 -42.27 1.58
C ASP A 395 2.15 -42.52 3.01
N VAL A 396 1.43 -43.36 3.76
CA VAL A 396 1.73 -43.70 5.17
C VAL A 396 3.15 -44.25 5.30
N ALA A 397 3.63 -45.02 4.31
CA ALA A 397 4.98 -45.54 4.33
C ALA A 397 6.03 -44.42 4.20
N ALA A 398 5.80 -43.45 3.32
CA ALA A 398 6.68 -42.28 3.16
C ALA A 398 6.71 -41.40 4.43
N GLN A 399 5.57 -41.22 5.10
CA GLN A 399 5.50 -40.46 6.35
C GLN A 399 6.26 -41.14 7.49
N LEU A 400 6.07 -42.45 7.66
CA LEU A 400 6.77 -43.23 8.68
C LEU A 400 8.28 -43.22 8.43
N GLN A 401 8.70 -43.29 7.17
CA GLN A 401 10.11 -43.18 6.80
C GLN A 401 10.67 -41.79 7.14
N GLN A 402 9.97 -40.71 6.79
CA GLN A 402 10.40 -39.35 7.11
C GLN A 402 10.48 -39.11 8.64
N ALA A 403 9.51 -39.63 9.40
CA ALA A 403 9.50 -39.55 10.86
C ALA A 403 10.71 -40.30 11.45
N ARG A 404 11.00 -41.49 10.93
CA ARG A 404 12.19 -42.27 11.32
C ARG A 404 13.47 -41.50 11.02
N ASP A 405 13.63 -40.98 9.80
CA ASP A 405 14.86 -40.26 9.39
C ASP A 405 15.08 -39.01 10.25
N ARG A 406 14.01 -38.28 10.60
CA ARG A 406 14.06 -37.12 11.51
C ARG A 406 14.44 -37.53 12.94
N LEU A 407 13.93 -38.65 13.45
CA LEU A 407 14.29 -39.16 14.78
C LEU A 407 15.72 -39.69 14.81
N GLU A 408 16.20 -40.35 13.75
CA GLU A 408 17.59 -40.80 13.63
C GLU A 408 18.59 -39.64 13.61
N ALA A 409 18.21 -38.48 13.09
CA ALA A 409 19.03 -37.27 13.11
C ALA A 409 19.19 -36.65 14.51
N VAL A 410 18.35 -37.04 15.48
CA VAL A 410 18.46 -36.62 16.88
C VAL A 410 19.43 -37.56 17.61
N THR A 411 20.70 -37.16 17.67
CA THR A 411 21.73 -37.95 18.35
C THR A 411 21.57 -37.88 19.88
N GLU A 412 22.04 -38.92 20.58
CA GLU A 412 22.00 -39.00 22.04
C GLU A 412 22.69 -37.81 22.71
N ASP A 413 23.80 -37.32 22.14
CA ASP A 413 24.53 -36.17 22.65
C ASP A 413 23.72 -34.86 22.52
N ARG A 414 23.05 -34.65 21.37
CA ARG A 414 22.16 -33.48 21.19
C ARG A 414 20.95 -33.53 22.11
N LEU A 415 20.41 -34.73 22.35
CA LEU A 415 19.30 -34.92 23.27
C LEU A 415 19.72 -34.63 24.72
N ARG A 416 20.89 -35.12 25.16
CA ARG A 416 21.43 -34.81 26.50
C ARG A 416 21.72 -33.33 26.68
N GLU A 417 22.29 -32.67 25.66
CA GLU A 417 22.56 -31.24 25.69
C GLU A 417 21.26 -30.42 25.79
N ALA A 418 20.24 -30.79 25.01
CA ALA A 418 18.93 -30.14 25.05
C ALA A 418 18.22 -30.37 26.40
N MET A 419 18.32 -31.58 26.98
CA MET A 419 17.76 -31.90 28.30
C MET A 419 18.53 -31.25 29.46
N ALA A 420 19.79 -30.85 29.27
CA ALA A 420 20.55 -30.08 30.26
C ALA A 420 20.21 -28.58 30.26
N SER A 421 19.49 -28.10 29.24
CA SER A 421 19.01 -26.71 29.13
C SER A 421 17.70 -26.49 29.90
N ALA A 422 17.33 -25.23 30.13
CA ALA A 422 16.11 -24.81 30.85
C ALA A 422 14.78 -25.21 30.16
N VAL A 423 14.81 -25.88 29.01
CA VAL A 423 13.63 -26.33 28.22
C VAL A 423 13.36 -27.83 28.43
N THR A 424 13.63 -28.35 29.62
CA THR A 424 13.62 -29.80 29.89
C THR A 424 12.21 -30.40 29.87
N GLU A 425 11.20 -29.61 30.23
CA GLU A 425 9.82 -30.07 30.43
C GLU A 425 9.13 -30.37 29.08
N ASP A 426 9.18 -29.44 28.13
CA ASP A 426 8.60 -29.59 26.78
C ASP A 426 9.20 -30.79 26.01
N ILE A 427 10.52 -30.99 26.13
CA ILE A 427 11.23 -32.10 25.47
C ILE A 427 10.79 -33.43 26.09
N SER A 428 10.70 -33.48 27.43
CA SER A 428 10.28 -34.68 28.15
C SER A 428 8.83 -35.05 27.84
N GLU A 429 7.94 -34.06 27.77
CA GLU A 429 6.54 -34.27 27.41
C GLU A 429 6.40 -34.78 25.97
N SER A 430 7.13 -34.18 25.03
CA SER A 430 7.15 -34.60 23.62
C SER A 430 7.63 -36.05 23.46
N LEU A 431 8.70 -36.44 24.15
CA LEU A 431 9.20 -37.83 24.12
C LEU A 431 8.18 -38.82 24.69
N ARG A 432 7.52 -38.47 25.81
CA ARG A 432 6.45 -39.29 26.38
C ARG A 432 5.29 -39.46 25.40
N ALA A 433 4.88 -38.39 24.72
CA ALA A 433 3.82 -38.44 23.73
C ALA A 433 4.17 -39.36 22.56
N ILE A 434 5.40 -39.30 22.04
CA ILE A 434 5.88 -40.18 20.95
C ILE A 434 5.86 -41.65 21.40
N VAL A 435 6.38 -41.95 22.59
CA VAL A 435 6.41 -43.32 23.13
C VAL A 435 5.00 -43.84 23.38
N ALA A 436 4.12 -43.03 23.96
CA ALA A 436 2.73 -43.38 24.20
C ALA A 436 1.98 -43.65 22.90
N TRP A 437 2.17 -42.81 21.88
CA TRP A 437 1.60 -43.01 20.54
C TRP A 437 2.10 -44.31 19.91
N ALA A 438 3.41 -44.57 19.93
CA ALA A 438 3.98 -45.80 19.38
C ALA A 438 3.47 -47.05 20.09
N ALA A 439 3.33 -47.00 21.42
CA ALA A 439 2.77 -48.08 22.22
C ALA A 439 1.28 -48.31 21.89
N HIS A 440 0.50 -47.24 21.73
CA HIS A 440 -0.90 -47.32 21.32
C HIS A 440 -1.04 -47.98 19.94
N ILE A 441 -0.32 -47.49 18.93
CA ILE A 441 -0.35 -48.06 17.57
C ILE A 441 0.06 -49.54 17.59
N ARG A 442 1.09 -49.91 18.35
CA ARG A 442 1.50 -51.31 18.51
C ARG A 442 0.39 -52.16 19.14
N ALA A 443 -0.30 -51.66 20.16
CA ALA A 443 -1.41 -52.37 20.80
C ALA A 443 -2.59 -52.56 19.85
N THR A 444 -2.94 -51.55 19.05
CA THR A 444 -4.08 -51.60 18.11
C THR A 444 -3.76 -52.44 16.87
N SER A 445 -2.51 -52.43 16.39
CA SER A 445 -2.08 -53.19 15.20
C SER A 445 -1.81 -54.68 15.48
N LEU A 446 -1.35 -55.02 16.69
CA LEU A 446 -1.11 -56.42 17.10
C LEU A 446 -2.32 -57.06 17.81
N GLY A 447 -3.34 -56.29 18.16
CA GLY A 447 -4.59 -56.77 18.76
C GLY A 447 -5.59 -57.38 17.76
N GLY A 448 -5.33 -57.30 16.45
CA GLY A 448 -6.17 -57.90 15.40
C GLY A 448 -5.82 -59.35 15.05
N THR A 449 -4.76 -59.91 15.64
CA THR A 449 -4.32 -61.29 15.44
C THR A 449 -4.39 -62.06 16.75
N SER A 450 -5.61 -62.20 17.29
CA SER A 450 -5.90 -63.25 18.25
C SER A 450 -7.11 -64.08 17.80
N VAL A 451 -6.78 -65.25 17.23
CA VAL A 451 -7.46 -66.53 17.42
C VAL A 451 -8.85 -66.70 16.80
N GLU A 452 -8.90 -67.34 15.62
CA GLU A 452 -9.72 -68.54 15.46
C GLU A 452 -8.78 -69.68 15.06
N GLU A 453 -8.97 -70.82 15.72
CA GLU A 453 -8.15 -72.03 15.77
C GLU A 453 -7.95 -72.75 14.43
#